data_AF-A0A7J2JSE7-F1
#
_entry.id   AF-A0A7J2JSE7-F1
#
_cell.length_a   1.000
_cell.length_b   1.000
_cell.length_c   1.000
_cell.angle_alpha   90.00
_cell.angle_beta   90.00
_cell.angle_gamma   90.00
#
_symmetry.space_group_name_H-M   'P 1'
#
loop_
_entity.id
_entity.type
_entity.pdbx_description
1 polymer ?
#
loop_
_entity_poly.entity_id
_entity_poly.type
_entity_poly.pdbx_seq_one_letter_code
_entity_poly.pdbx_strand_id
1 'polypeptide(L)'
;MSKAVLSPPGSIVPLLGNEAIARGAIEAGLDVAAAYPGTPSTEIGETLAEAARELGFHFEWATNEKVASEVAIGAAWSGLRAMCFMKHVGVNVAADALFTLTYAGTTGGLVVVSADDPHAHSSQNEQDNRHYAVAMGLPMLEPSTPQEAKDLVYRAFDLSERYALPFLVRSTTRISHTRAPVRLGEIRERRGKGKFKPPEPDRYVQVGAIARKHHRELLEKLSRIEGELAPELVEIRGGSGELGIITSGVAYTYVLEAARAMGLDVPILKLTMTNPLPAERIGEFLRGLKRVLIVEELDPYLEERVKAIAKDRAPNVEILGKAQGLL
;
A
#
# COMPACT_ATOMS: atom_id res chain seq x y z
N MET A 1 9.69 -18.97 -14.28
CA MET A 1 8.59 -19.15 -13.34
C MET A 1 7.29 -19.19 -14.14
N SER A 2 6.12 -19.20 -13.49
CA SER A 2 4.91 -19.81 -14.05
C SER A 2 4.17 -18.94 -15.07
N LYS A 3 3.89 -19.51 -16.26
CA LYS A 3 2.84 -19.07 -17.21
C LYS A 3 1.49 -18.75 -16.54
N ALA A 4 1.27 -19.17 -15.29
CA ALA A 4 0.10 -18.82 -14.48
C ALA A 4 -0.15 -17.31 -14.39
N VAL A 5 0.89 -16.48 -14.21
CA VAL A 5 0.70 -15.02 -14.08
C VAL A 5 0.14 -14.40 -15.36
N LEU A 6 0.34 -15.04 -16.52
CA LEU A 6 -0.20 -14.60 -17.81
C LEU A 6 -1.40 -15.44 -18.28
N SER A 7 -2.00 -16.22 -17.37
CA SER A 7 -3.20 -16.99 -17.72
C SER A 7 -4.39 -16.06 -18.07
N PRO A 8 -5.33 -16.54 -18.91
CA PRO A 8 -6.45 -15.75 -19.39
C PRO A 8 -7.33 -15.19 -18.26
N PRO A 9 -8.03 -14.07 -18.48
CA PRO A 9 -9.01 -13.53 -17.54
C PRO A 9 -10.04 -14.58 -17.11
N GLY A 10 -10.47 -14.52 -15.85
CA GLY A 10 -11.38 -15.49 -15.24
C GLY A 10 -10.71 -16.73 -14.66
N SER A 11 -9.45 -17.02 -15.03
CA SER A 11 -8.66 -18.11 -14.46
C SER A 11 -8.45 -17.92 -12.95
N ILE A 12 -8.39 -19.02 -12.21
CA ILE A 12 -7.98 -19.05 -10.80
C ILE A 12 -6.70 -19.86 -10.72
N VAL A 13 -5.60 -19.23 -10.32
CA VAL A 13 -4.27 -19.85 -10.32
C VAL A 13 -3.55 -19.62 -8.99
N PRO A 14 -2.70 -20.57 -8.54
CA PRO A 14 -1.98 -20.42 -7.28
C PRO A 14 -0.78 -19.47 -7.44
N LEU A 15 -0.90 -18.25 -6.91
CA LEU A 15 0.16 -17.23 -6.94
C LEU A 15 0.71 -16.95 -5.55
N LEU A 16 2.02 -16.67 -5.49
CA LEU A 16 2.62 -15.97 -4.34
C LEU A 16 2.05 -14.56 -4.26
N GLY A 17 2.07 -13.93 -3.08
CA GLY A 17 1.68 -12.52 -2.95
C GLY A 17 2.50 -11.60 -3.84
N ASN A 18 3.82 -11.83 -3.96
CA ASN A 18 4.67 -11.09 -4.89
C ASN A 18 4.26 -11.28 -6.37
N GLU A 19 3.96 -12.50 -6.79
CA GLU A 19 3.44 -12.79 -8.14
C GLU A 19 2.07 -12.12 -8.35
N ALA A 20 1.23 -12.05 -7.31
CA ALA A 20 -0.07 -11.39 -7.34
C ALA A 20 0.04 -9.86 -7.42
N ILE A 21 1.01 -9.24 -6.73
CA ILE A 21 1.37 -7.82 -6.88
C ILE A 21 1.78 -7.52 -8.32
N ALA A 22 2.69 -8.34 -8.88
CA ALA A 22 3.10 -8.21 -10.27
C ALA A 22 1.91 -8.35 -11.24
N ARG A 23 1.02 -9.33 -10.98
CA ARG A 23 -0.22 -9.50 -11.75
C ARG A 23 -1.12 -8.27 -11.68
N GLY A 24 -1.29 -7.66 -10.50
CA GLY A 24 -2.08 -6.44 -10.34
C GLY A 24 -1.55 -5.27 -11.17
N ALA A 25 -0.22 -5.13 -11.25
CA ALA A 25 0.42 -4.14 -12.10
C ALA A 25 0.20 -4.43 -13.60
N ILE A 26 0.35 -5.70 -14.01
CA ILE A 26 0.08 -6.13 -15.38
C ILE A 26 -1.38 -5.86 -15.76
N GLU A 27 -2.34 -6.24 -14.91
CA GLU A 27 -3.77 -5.98 -15.13
C GLU A 27 -4.07 -4.48 -15.27
N ALA A 28 -3.33 -3.63 -14.55
CA ALA A 28 -3.45 -2.19 -14.65
C ALA A 28 -2.83 -1.59 -15.93
N GLY A 29 -2.21 -2.37 -16.80
CA GLY A 29 -1.55 -1.83 -18.00
C GLY A 29 -0.26 -1.09 -17.66
N LEU A 30 0.56 -1.66 -16.77
CA LEU A 30 1.92 -1.18 -16.44
C LEU A 30 2.76 -0.95 -17.70
N ASP A 31 3.40 0.22 -17.80
CA ASP A 31 4.31 0.58 -18.89
C ASP A 31 5.79 0.41 -18.50
N VAL A 32 6.14 0.76 -17.26
CA VAL A 32 7.52 0.78 -16.77
C VAL A 32 7.60 0.26 -15.33
N ALA A 33 8.48 -0.70 -15.06
CA ALA A 33 8.86 -1.05 -13.69
C ALA A 33 10.38 -1.05 -13.51
N ALA A 34 10.83 -0.58 -12.36
CA ALA A 34 12.24 -0.62 -11.99
C ALA A 34 12.40 -0.97 -10.51
N ALA A 35 13.44 -1.74 -10.18
CA ALA A 35 13.72 -2.12 -8.80
C ALA A 35 15.19 -2.41 -8.58
N TYR A 36 15.58 -2.55 -7.31
CA TYR A 36 16.84 -3.17 -6.91
C TYR A 36 16.52 -4.45 -6.13
N PRO A 37 17.25 -5.57 -6.33
CA PRO A 37 16.94 -6.83 -5.67
C PRO A 37 16.97 -6.72 -4.14
N GLY A 38 15.93 -7.21 -3.47
CA GLY A 38 15.84 -7.22 -2.01
C GLY A 38 14.66 -8.03 -1.51
N THR A 39 14.93 -9.15 -0.82
CA THR A 39 13.91 -9.97 -0.16
C THR A 39 13.24 -9.17 0.96
N PRO A 40 11.90 -9.21 1.10
CA PRO A 40 10.94 -10.14 0.49
C PRO A 40 10.19 -9.60 -0.75
N SER A 41 10.82 -8.75 -1.58
CA SER A 41 10.18 -8.18 -2.79
C SER A 41 10.67 -8.74 -4.12
N THR A 42 11.71 -9.57 -4.12
CA THR A 42 12.46 -9.98 -5.32
C THR A 42 11.60 -10.65 -6.39
N GLU A 43 10.68 -11.53 -5.99
CA GLU A 43 9.83 -12.30 -6.92
C GLU A 43 8.87 -11.42 -7.71
N ILE A 44 8.57 -10.19 -7.24
CA ILE A 44 7.83 -9.19 -8.03
C ILE A 44 8.61 -8.91 -9.32
N GLY A 45 9.92 -8.65 -9.19
CA GLY A 45 10.79 -8.32 -10.32
C GLY A 45 11.07 -9.49 -11.24
N GLU A 46 11.28 -10.69 -10.70
CA GLU A 46 11.44 -11.90 -11.52
C GLU A 46 10.20 -12.16 -12.38
N THR A 47 9.01 -12.00 -11.78
CA THR A 47 7.72 -12.13 -12.47
C THR A 47 7.55 -11.05 -13.54
N LEU A 48 7.83 -9.79 -13.23
CA LEU A 48 7.72 -8.69 -14.18
C LEU A 48 8.76 -8.78 -15.30
N ALA A 49 9.98 -9.25 -15.04
CA ALA A 49 11.01 -9.46 -16.06
C ALA A 49 10.64 -10.56 -17.06
N GLU A 50 9.97 -11.63 -16.61
CA GLU A 50 9.39 -12.65 -17.49
C GLU A 50 8.23 -12.07 -18.31
N ALA A 51 7.27 -11.42 -17.65
CA ALA A 51 6.11 -10.84 -18.32
C ALA A 51 6.46 -9.71 -19.31
N ALA A 52 7.49 -8.91 -19.02
CA ALA A 52 7.98 -7.84 -19.89
C ALA A 52 8.40 -8.37 -21.27
N ARG A 53 9.00 -9.56 -21.32
CA ARG A 53 9.43 -10.20 -22.58
C ARG A 53 8.24 -10.64 -23.45
N GLU A 54 7.11 -10.97 -22.82
CA GLU A 54 5.89 -11.40 -23.52
C GLU A 54 4.98 -10.23 -23.88
N LEU A 55 4.83 -9.25 -22.98
CA LEU A 55 3.87 -8.14 -23.11
C LEU A 55 4.49 -6.85 -23.64
N GLY A 56 5.82 -6.71 -23.62
CA GLY A 56 6.57 -5.60 -24.20
C GLY A 56 6.58 -4.30 -23.38
N PHE A 57 6.38 -4.36 -22.07
CA PHE A 57 6.61 -3.21 -21.16
C PHE A 57 8.07 -3.17 -20.71
N HIS A 58 8.52 -2.02 -20.20
CA HIS A 58 9.90 -1.87 -19.75
C HIS A 58 10.03 -2.42 -18.33
N PHE A 59 10.99 -3.32 -18.11
CA PHE A 59 11.42 -3.73 -16.79
C PHE A 59 12.95 -3.63 -16.70
N GLU A 60 13.46 -3.08 -15.60
CA GLU A 60 14.88 -3.11 -15.32
C GLU A 60 15.23 -3.31 -13.84
N TRP A 61 16.34 -4.00 -13.62
CA TRP A 61 17.05 -3.95 -12.34
C TRP A 61 17.99 -2.74 -12.38
N ALA A 62 17.72 -1.77 -11.51
CA ALA A 62 18.52 -0.56 -11.36
C ALA A 62 19.79 -0.81 -10.54
N THR A 63 20.64 0.20 -10.41
CA THR A 63 21.88 0.13 -9.62
C THR A 63 21.63 0.20 -8.10
N ASN A 64 20.54 0.84 -7.67
CA ASN A 64 20.03 0.89 -6.30
C ASN A 64 18.56 1.35 -6.29
N GLU A 65 17.93 1.39 -5.13
CA GLU A 65 16.52 1.76 -4.94
C GLU A 65 16.22 3.21 -5.30
N LYS A 66 17.20 4.12 -5.13
CA LYS A 66 17.05 5.52 -5.54
C LYS A 66 16.90 5.62 -7.06
N VAL A 67 17.81 5.00 -7.81
CA VAL A 67 17.76 4.99 -9.28
C VAL A 67 16.49 4.29 -9.78
N ALA A 68 16.10 3.17 -9.17
CA ALA A 68 14.83 2.50 -9.49
C ALA A 68 13.62 3.44 -9.31
N SER A 69 13.59 4.19 -8.22
CA SER A 69 12.53 5.15 -7.94
C SER A 69 12.52 6.30 -8.95
N GLU A 70 13.68 6.87 -9.26
CA GLU A 70 13.80 7.97 -10.22
C GLU A 70 13.40 7.56 -11.65
N VAL A 71 13.69 6.32 -12.05
CA VAL A 71 13.22 5.75 -13.34
C VAL A 71 11.69 5.68 -13.37
N ALA A 72 11.07 5.12 -12.33
CA ALA A 72 9.62 5.05 -12.23
C ALA A 72 8.97 6.45 -12.17
N ILE A 73 9.57 7.38 -11.44
CA ILE A 73 9.14 8.79 -11.37
C ILE A 73 9.20 9.45 -12.74
N GLY A 74 10.31 9.31 -13.47
CA GLY A 74 10.47 9.88 -14.81
C GLY A 74 9.43 9.35 -15.80
N ALA A 75 9.13 8.05 -15.74
CA ALA A 75 8.07 7.43 -16.52
C ALA A 75 6.68 7.98 -16.16
N ALA A 76 6.37 8.10 -14.86
CA ALA A 76 5.09 8.62 -14.38
C ALA A 76 4.91 10.11 -14.72
N TRP A 77 5.96 10.95 -14.61
CA TRP A 77 5.93 12.34 -15.09
C TRP A 77 5.78 12.46 -16.60
N SER A 78 6.16 11.41 -17.35
CA SER A 78 5.91 11.29 -18.79
C SER A 78 4.50 10.77 -19.12
N GLY A 79 3.62 10.63 -18.12
CA GLY A 79 2.22 10.24 -18.28
C GLY A 79 1.98 8.73 -18.37
N LEU A 80 2.97 7.90 -18.07
CA LEU A 80 2.89 6.43 -18.10
C LEU A 80 2.47 5.84 -16.76
N ARG A 81 2.02 4.59 -16.75
CA ARG A 81 1.85 3.82 -15.51
C ARG A 81 3.18 3.18 -15.14
N ALA A 82 3.73 3.58 -14.00
CA ALA A 82 5.03 3.12 -13.54
C ALA A 82 5.00 2.54 -12.12
N MET A 83 5.90 1.59 -11.85
CA MET A 83 6.07 0.98 -10.55
C MET A 83 7.54 0.96 -10.13
N CYS A 84 7.81 1.29 -8.87
CA CYS A 84 9.04 0.83 -8.23
C CYS A 84 8.71 -0.01 -7.00
N PHE A 85 9.58 -0.95 -6.67
CA PHE A 85 9.40 -1.82 -5.52
C PHE A 85 10.74 -2.13 -4.86
N MET A 86 10.69 -2.33 -3.55
CA MET A 86 11.85 -2.59 -2.71
C MET A 86 11.41 -3.20 -1.38
N LYS A 87 12.36 -3.76 -0.63
CA LYS A 87 12.15 -4.07 0.78
C LYS A 87 12.17 -2.81 1.65
N HIS A 88 11.75 -2.92 2.91
CA HIS A 88 11.60 -1.75 3.79
C HIS A 88 12.84 -0.85 3.88
N VAL A 89 14.04 -1.39 4.10
CA VAL A 89 15.27 -0.59 4.18
C VAL A 89 15.65 0.06 2.84
N GLY A 90 15.17 -0.46 1.72
CA GLY A 90 15.36 0.15 0.41
C GLY A 90 14.67 1.51 0.30
N VAL A 91 13.55 1.69 1.03
CA VAL A 91 12.86 2.99 1.13
C VAL A 91 13.76 4.04 1.77
N ASN A 92 14.69 3.66 2.65
CA ASN A 92 15.67 4.61 3.22
C ASN A 92 16.57 5.19 2.12
N VAL A 93 16.98 4.37 1.15
CA VAL A 93 17.83 4.76 0.02
C VAL A 93 17.04 5.63 -0.96
N ALA A 94 15.77 5.30 -1.18
CA ALA A 94 14.87 6.05 -2.06
C ALA A 94 14.23 7.30 -1.42
N ALA A 95 14.40 7.50 -0.10
CA ALA A 95 13.60 8.45 0.68
C ALA A 95 13.67 9.87 0.11
N ASP A 96 14.85 10.38 -0.19
CA ASP A 96 15.06 11.72 -0.75
C ASP A 96 14.16 12.01 -1.98
N ALA A 97 14.12 11.06 -2.92
CA ALA A 97 13.29 11.18 -4.11
C ALA A 97 11.79 11.12 -3.77
N LEU A 98 11.39 10.19 -2.88
CA LEU A 98 9.99 9.98 -2.52
C LEU A 98 9.40 11.11 -1.67
N PHE A 99 10.17 11.72 -0.77
CA PHE A 99 9.74 12.90 0.01
C PHE A 99 9.45 14.09 -0.90
N THR A 100 10.29 14.31 -1.90
CA THR A 100 10.13 15.42 -2.85
C THR A 100 8.99 15.14 -3.84
N LEU A 101 8.79 13.86 -4.21
CA LEU A 101 7.79 13.43 -5.17
C LEU A 101 6.35 13.74 -4.72
N THR A 102 6.01 13.61 -3.44
CA THR A 102 4.62 13.86 -2.99
C THR A 102 4.20 15.32 -3.12
N TYR A 103 5.17 16.25 -3.05
CA TYR A 103 4.94 17.67 -3.33
C TYR A 103 4.78 17.87 -4.84
N ALA A 104 5.65 17.24 -5.63
CA ALA A 104 5.63 17.32 -7.09
C ALA A 104 4.39 16.65 -7.70
N GLY A 105 3.83 15.64 -7.04
CA GLY A 105 2.78 14.78 -7.59
C GLY A 105 3.25 13.96 -8.79
N THR A 106 2.27 13.38 -9.48
CA THR A 106 2.49 12.58 -10.70
C THR A 106 1.45 12.90 -11.77
N THR A 107 1.82 12.70 -13.04
CA THR A 107 0.93 12.90 -14.20
C THR A 107 0.30 11.58 -14.67
N GLY A 108 1.10 10.51 -14.72
CA GLY A 108 0.63 9.13 -14.87
C GLY A 108 0.47 8.44 -13.51
N GLY A 109 0.07 7.18 -13.53
CA GLY A 109 -0.05 6.38 -12.30
C GLY A 109 1.31 5.91 -11.79
N LEU A 110 1.58 6.11 -10.50
CA LEU A 110 2.80 5.65 -9.85
C LEU A 110 2.47 4.86 -8.58
N VAL A 111 2.88 3.60 -8.58
CA VAL A 111 2.77 2.71 -7.41
C VAL A 111 4.16 2.42 -6.86
N VAL A 112 4.33 2.67 -5.57
CA VAL A 112 5.52 2.26 -4.82
C VAL A 112 5.16 1.06 -3.99
N VAL A 113 5.91 -0.04 -4.07
CA VAL A 113 5.71 -1.20 -3.20
C VAL A 113 6.82 -1.25 -2.17
N SER A 114 6.46 -1.25 -0.88
CA SER A 114 7.37 -1.53 0.23
C SER A 114 7.04 -2.91 0.80
N ALA A 115 7.97 -3.85 0.68
CA ALA A 115 7.85 -5.16 1.32
C ALA A 115 8.59 -5.13 2.67
N ASP A 116 7.83 -4.98 3.75
CA ASP A 116 8.37 -4.96 5.10
C ASP A 116 8.63 -6.40 5.59
N ASP A 117 9.63 -6.56 6.45
CA ASP A 117 10.07 -7.86 6.97
C ASP A 117 9.90 -7.97 8.49
N PRO A 118 8.65 -8.16 8.99
CA PRO A 118 8.45 -8.51 10.39
C PRO A 118 9.29 -9.72 10.78
N HIS A 119 9.86 -9.69 11.98
CA HIS A 119 10.88 -10.60 12.50
C HIS A 119 12.21 -10.64 11.74
N ALA A 120 12.44 -9.71 10.80
CA ALA A 120 13.69 -9.57 10.05
C ALA A 120 14.19 -10.90 9.45
N HIS A 121 13.30 -11.70 8.85
CA HIS A 121 13.63 -13.03 8.33
C HIS A 121 14.77 -13.03 7.29
N SER A 122 14.89 -11.93 6.56
CA SER A 122 15.83 -11.75 5.45
C SER A 122 16.53 -10.38 5.49
N SER A 123 16.38 -9.65 6.58
CA SER A 123 16.79 -8.26 6.71
C SER A 123 17.66 -8.01 7.93
N GLN A 124 18.41 -6.91 7.89
CA GLN A 124 19.31 -6.51 8.94
C GLN A 124 18.58 -5.97 10.17
N ASN A 125 17.34 -5.51 9.99
CA ASN A 125 16.48 -4.96 11.02
C ASN A 125 14.99 -5.18 10.68
N GLU A 126 14.14 -4.98 11.68
CA GLU A 126 12.73 -4.66 11.47
C GLU A 126 12.58 -3.14 11.31
N GLN A 127 11.72 -2.72 10.37
CA GLN A 127 11.39 -1.31 10.15
C GLN A 127 9.94 -1.24 9.70
N ASP A 128 9.18 -0.36 10.33
CA ASP A 128 7.79 -0.13 9.97
C ASP A 128 7.65 1.08 9.04
N ASN A 129 7.42 0.81 7.75
CA ASN A 129 7.34 1.86 6.74
C ASN A 129 6.01 2.61 6.73
N ARG A 130 5.06 2.27 7.61
CA ARG A 130 3.89 3.11 7.86
C ARG A 130 4.30 4.48 8.38
N HIS A 131 5.41 4.59 9.12
CA HIS A 131 5.96 5.88 9.55
C HIS A 131 6.51 6.71 8.37
N TYR A 132 7.14 6.08 7.38
CA TYR A 132 7.56 6.77 6.17
C TYR A 132 6.37 7.28 5.35
N ALA A 133 5.30 6.48 5.25
CA ALA A 133 4.09 6.89 4.55
C ALA A 133 3.54 8.21 5.13
N VAL A 134 3.50 8.32 6.45
CA VAL A 134 3.07 9.53 7.15
C VAL A 134 4.04 10.69 6.89
N ALA A 135 5.35 10.46 7.09
CA ALA A 135 6.35 11.51 6.96
C ALA A 135 6.43 12.10 5.54
N MET A 136 6.27 11.26 4.53
CA MET A 136 6.26 11.65 3.11
C MET A 136 4.91 12.24 2.67
N GLY A 137 3.82 11.92 3.38
CA GLY A 137 2.46 12.22 2.91
C GLY A 137 2.00 11.29 1.78
N LEU A 138 2.39 10.01 1.82
CA LEU A 138 1.98 8.99 0.85
C LEU A 138 0.69 8.31 1.27
N PRO A 139 -0.38 8.35 0.46
CA PRO A 139 -1.49 7.43 0.61
C PRO A 139 -1.01 5.97 0.59
N MET A 140 -1.45 5.15 1.53
CA MET A 140 -0.93 3.80 1.76
C MET A 140 -2.04 2.77 1.88
N LEU A 141 -1.91 1.70 1.09
CA LEU A 141 -2.79 0.54 1.07
C LEU A 141 -2.08 -0.69 1.63
N GLU A 142 -2.82 -1.50 2.40
CA GLU A 142 -2.33 -2.72 3.05
C GLU A 142 -3.22 -3.93 2.70
N PRO A 143 -2.79 -4.82 1.79
CA PRO A 143 -3.50 -6.06 1.49
C PRO A 143 -3.40 -7.07 2.64
N SER A 144 -4.47 -7.83 2.85
CA SER A 144 -4.49 -8.95 3.81
C SER A 144 -4.27 -10.32 3.16
N THR A 145 -4.37 -10.41 1.83
CA THR A 145 -4.25 -11.68 1.09
C THR A 145 -3.57 -11.45 -0.28
N PRO A 146 -3.03 -12.50 -0.93
CA PRO A 146 -2.54 -12.39 -2.31
C PRO A 146 -3.59 -11.86 -3.31
N GLN A 147 -4.88 -12.24 -3.17
CA GLN A 147 -5.96 -11.71 -4.01
C GLN A 147 -6.08 -10.19 -3.84
N GLU A 148 -6.14 -9.72 -2.59
CA GLU A 148 -6.20 -8.29 -2.30
C GLU A 148 -4.95 -7.55 -2.75
N ALA A 149 -3.76 -8.17 -2.66
CA ALA A 149 -2.53 -7.56 -3.13
C ALA A 149 -2.61 -7.26 -4.63
N LYS A 150 -3.14 -8.20 -5.42
CA LYS A 150 -3.42 -8.00 -6.85
C LYS A 150 -4.43 -6.87 -7.08
N ASP A 151 -5.59 -6.94 -6.42
CA ASP A 151 -6.68 -5.99 -6.62
C ASP A 151 -6.32 -4.56 -6.16
N LEU A 152 -5.58 -4.42 -5.07
CA LEU A 152 -5.15 -3.12 -4.54
C LEU A 152 -4.04 -2.49 -5.37
N VAL A 153 -3.09 -3.26 -5.90
CA VAL A 153 -2.10 -2.71 -6.83
C VAL A 153 -2.77 -2.18 -8.09
N TYR A 154 -3.73 -2.92 -8.64
CA TYR A 154 -4.53 -2.45 -9.77
C TYR A 154 -5.23 -1.13 -9.44
N ARG A 155 -5.91 -1.09 -8.29
CA ARG A 155 -6.63 0.10 -7.82
C ARG A 155 -5.69 1.26 -7.51
N ALA A 156 -4.49 1.01 -7.01
CA ALA A 156 -3.50 2.03 -6.67
C ALA A 156 -3.09 2.85 -7.90
N PHE A 157 -3.01 2.24 -9.09
CA PHE A 157 -2.77 2.99 -10.33
C PHE A 157 -3.92 3.95 -10.66
N ASP A 158 -5.17 3.50 -10.56
CA ASP A 158 -6.34 4.34 -10.81
C ASP A 158 -6.44 5.49 -9.79
N LEU A 159 -6.18 5.21 -8.52
CA LEU A 159 -6.15 6.22 -7.46
C LEU A 159 -5.01 7.21 -7.65
N SER A 160 -3.82 6.72 -8.02
CA SER A 160 -2.65 7.56 -8.25
C SER A 160 -2.91 8.60 -9.35
N GLU A 161 -3.53 8.17 -10.45
CA GLU A 161 -3.92 9.07 -11.54
C GLU A 161 -5.04 10.04 -11.12
N ARG A 162 -6.05 9.55 -10.39
CA ARG A 162 -7.17 10.37 -9.92
C ARG A 162 -6.74 11.51 -9.01
N TYR A 163 -5.79 11.25 -8.11
CA TYR A 163 -5.33 12.23 -7.12
C TYR A 163 -4.00 12.91 -7.49
N ALA A 164 -3.40 12.52 -8.62
CA ALA A 164 -2.09 12.99 -9.06
C ALA A 164 -1.03 12.88 -7.94
N LEU A 165 -1.01 11.72 -7.27
CA LEU A 165 -0.09 11.37 -6.19
C LEU A 165 0.39 9.93 -6.34
N PRO A 166 1.65 9.61 -6.01
CA PRO A 166 2.06 8.22 -5.84
C PRO A 166 1.26 7.53 -4.73
N PHE A 167 0.97 6.23 -4.91
CA PHE A 167 0.36 5.39 -3.88
C PHE A 167 1.36 4.34 -3.40
N LEU A 168 1.50 4.21 -2.08
CA LEU A 168 2.27 3.15 -1.45
C LEU A 168 1.39 1.92 -1.26
N VAL A 169 1.85 0.77 -1.72
CA VAL A 169 1.29 -0.54 -1.34
C VAL A 169 2.30 -1.21 -0.43
N ARG A 170 1.94 -1.34 0.85
CA ARG A 170 2.78 -1.99 1.84
C ARG A 170 2.43 -3.48 1.90
N SER A 171 3.40 -4.34 1.70
CA SER A 171 3.30 -5.78 1.93
C SER A 171 4.14 -6.16 3.15
N THR A 172 3.88 -7.32 3.75
CA THR A 172 4.76 -7.93 4.75
C THR A 172 5.21 -9.31 4.28
N THR A 173 6.28 -9.86 4.86
CA THR A 173 6.83 -11.19 4.50
C THR A 173 5.75 -12.27 4.35
N ARG A 174 4.73 -12.28 5.22
CA ARG A 174 3.63 -13.24 5.14
C ARG A 174 2.75 -13.03 3.92
N ILE A 175 2.45 -11.79 3.52
CA ILE A 175 1.72 -11.53 2.27
C ILE A 175 2.60 -11.92 1.08
N SER A 176 3.84 -11.42 1.05
CA SER A 176 4.77 -11.60 -0.07
C SER A 176 5.02 -13.07 -0.42
N HIS A 177 5.22 -13.94 0.58
CA HIS A 177 5.61 -15.33 0.38
C HIS A 177 4.49 -16.37 0.62
N THR A 178 3.26 -15.96 0.96
CA THR A 178 2.11 -16.88 0.99
C THR A 178 1.62 -17.17 -0.42
N ARG A 179 1.37 -18.45 -0.73
CA ARG A 179 0.73 -18.86 -1.98
C ARG A 179 -0.78 -19.08 -1.76
N ALA A 180 -1.61 -18.49 -2.61
CA ALA A 180 -3.07 -18.67 -2.55
C ALA A 180 -3.68 -18.72 -3.96
N PRO A 181 -4.89 -19.29 -4.13
CA PRO A 181 -5.67 -19.16 -5.35
C PRO A 181 -6.02 -17.68 -5.60
N VAL A 182 -5.63 -17.14 -6.75
CA VAL A 182 -5.90 -15.76 -7.16
C VAL A 182 -6.70 -15.78 -8.46
N ARG A 183 -7.82 -15.05 -8.47
CA ARG A 183 -8.64 -14.81 -9.65
C ARG A 183 -8.07 -13.68 -10.49
N LEU A 184 -7.84 -14.02 -11.75
CA LEU A 184 -7.22 -13.17 -12.75
C LEU A 184 -8.27 -12.32 -13.48
N GLY A 185 -8.02 -11.03 -13.60
CA GLY A 185 -8.83 -10.05 -14.33
C GLY A 185 -8.29 -9.77 -15.75
N GLU A 186 -8.96 -8.86 -16.45
CA GLU A 186 -8.53 -8.39 -17.77
C GLU A 186 -7.25 -7.55 -17.69
N ILE A 187 -6.40 -7.69 -18.70
CA ILE A 187 -5.20 -6.87 -18.85
C ILE A 187 -5.59 -5.63 -19.66
N ARG A 188 -5.50 -4.45 -19.03
CA ARG A 188 -5.76 -3.19 -19.72
C ARG A 188 -4.70 -2.89 -20.78
N GLU A 189 -5.12 -2.17 -21.81
CA GLU A 189 -4.19 -1.64 -22.80
C GLU A 189 -3.21 -0.65 -22.13
N ARG A 190 -1.94 -0.78 -22.50
CA ARG A 190 -0.85 0.07 -22.01
C ARG A 190 -0.86 1.41 -22.71
N ARG A 191 -0.27 2.43 -22.08
CA ARG A 191 -0.18 3.77 -22.67
C ARG A 191 0.91 3.84 -23.75
N GLY A 192 1.93 2.98 -23.65
CA GLY A 192 2.97 2.83 -24.64
C GLY A 192 4.05 3.91 -24.51
N LYS A 193 3.96 4.98 -25.31
CA LYS A 193 5.01 6.02 -25.35
C LYS A 193 4.65 7.21 -24.46
N GLY A 194 5.52 7.50 -23.50
CA GLY A 194 5.39 8.68 -22.63
C GLY A 194 5.88 9.95 -23.31
N LYS A 195 5.35 11.09 -22.86
CA LYS A 195 5.85 12.42 -23.24
C LYS A 195 5.99 13.27 -22.00
N PHE A 196 7.22 13.69 -21.70
CA PHE A 196 7.47 14.62 -20.62
C PHE A 196 6.91 16.01 -20.98
N LYS A 197 5.78 16.35 -20.36
CA LYS A 197 5.13 17.65 -20.49
C LYS A 197 4.53 18.02 -19.12
N PRO A 198 5.27 18.75 -18.27
CA PRO A 198 4.76 19.21 -16.98
C PRO A 198 3.42 19.95 -17.14
N PRO A 199 2.42 19.70 -16.28
CA PRO A 199 1.15 20.44 -16.30
C PRO A 199 1.34 21.94 -16.06
N GLU A 200 2.27 22.29 -15.18
CA GLU A 200 2.70 23.66 -14.86
C GLU A 200 4.23 23.73 -14.95
N PRO A 201 4.83 24.87 -15.38
CA PRO A 201 6.29 25.00 -15.51
C PRO A 201 7.07 24.72 -14.23
N ASP A 202 6.47 24.97 -13.06
CA ASP A 202 7.08 24.83 -11.73
C ASP A 202 6.67 23.54 -11.00
N ARG A 203 5.81 22.68 -11.59
CA ARG A 203 5.25 21.48 -10.95
C ARG A 203 6.32 20.59 -10.29
N TYR A 204 7.47 20.45 -10.93
CA TYR A 204 8.56 19.57 -10.47
C TYR A 204 9.71 20.32 -9.78
N VAL A 205 9.55 21.60 -9.49
CA VAL A 205 10.57 22.45 -8.88
C VAL A 205 10.22 22.71 -7.41
N GLN A 206 10.82 21.98 -6.48
CA GLN A 206 10.48 22.08 -5.04
C GLN A 206 11.41 23.04 -4.30
N VAL A 207 11.27 24.35 -4.56
CA VAL A 207 12.07 25.39 -3.87
C VAL A 207 11.21 26.52 -3.30
N GLY A 208 11.58 26.99 -2.10
CA GLY A 208 11.05 28.20 -1.49
C GLY A 208 9.52 28.27 -1.46
N ALA A 209 8.95 29.26 -2.16
CA ALA A 209 7.50 29.49 -2.19
C ALA A 209 6.73 28.36 -2.89
N ILE A 210 7.33 27.71 -3.89
CA ILE A 210 6.69 26.62 -4.64
C ILE A 210 6.51 25.40 -3.75
N ALA A 211 7.55 25.03 -2.98
CA ALA A 211 7.45 23.92 -2.02
C ALA A 211 6.35 24.16 -0.97
N ARG A 212 6.17 25.39 -0.49
CA ARG A 212 5.09 25.73 0.45
C ARG A 212 3.70 25.64 -0.18
N LYS A 213 3.55 26.05 -1.44
CA LYS A 213 2.31 25.89 -2.21
C LYS A 213 1.97 24.41 -2.36
N HIS A 214 2.91 23.61 -2.87
CA HIS A 214 2.71 22.18 -3.07
C HIS A 214 2.49 21.40 -1.77
N HIS A 215 3.10 21.81 -0.65
CA HIS A 215 2.81 21.20 0.64
C HIS A 215 1.34 21.38 1.04
N ARG A 216 0.78 22.58 0.82
CA ARG A 216 -0.64 22.83 1.08
C ARG A 216 -1.53 21.96 0.19
N GLU A 217 -1.21 21.89 -1.11
CA GLU A 217 -1.92 21.02 -2.06
C GLU A 217 -1.87 19.55 -1.64
N LEU A 218 -0.72 19.07 -1.15
CA LEU A 218 -0.56 17.70 -0.64
C LEU A 218 -1.50 17.43 0.54
N LEU A 219 -1.58 18.35 1.51
CA LEU A 219 -2.48 18.21 2.66
C LEU A 219 -3.96 18.20 2.25
N GLU A 220 -4.34 19.07 1.32
CA GLU A 220 -5.69 19.10 0.75
C GLU A 220 -6.03 17.79 0.03
N LYS A 221 -5.11 17.25 -0.77
CA LYS A 221 -5.27 15.95 -1.43
C LYS A 221 -5.40 14.81 -0.42
N LEU A 222 -4.59 14.78 0.64
CA LEU A 222 -4.69 13.77 1.69
C LEU A 222 -6.05 13.83 2.40
N SER A 223 -6.52 15.02 2.77
CA SER A 223 -7.84 15.19 3.37
C SER A 223 -8.97 14.73 2.43
N ARG A 224 -8.85 15.03 1.13
CA ARG A 224 -9.79 14.56 0.11
C ARG A 224 -9.78 13.03 -0.03
N ILE A 225 -8.59 12.41 -0.06
CA ILE A 225 -8.43 10.95 -0.13
C ILE A 225 -9.05 10.28 1.10
N GLU A 226 -8.83 10.82 2.30
CA GLU A 226 -9.45 10.33 3.53
C GLU A 226 -10.98 10.31 3.39
N GLY A 227 -11.58 11.45 3.03
CA GLY A 227 -13.03 11.57 2.92
C GLY A 227 -13.65 10.71 1.81
N GLU A 228 -13.03 10.68 0.63
CA GLU A 228 -13.58 9.99 -0.55
C GLU A 228 -13.39 8.47 -0.48
N LEU A 229 -12.28 7.96 0.07
CA LEU A 229 -11.99 6.52 0.05
C LEU A 229 -12.35 5.78 1.34
N ALA A 230 -12.60 6.50 2.45
CA ALA A 230 -12.97 5.88 3.73
C ALA A 230 -14.13 4.86 3.63
N PRO A 231 -15.22 5.09 2.86
CA PRO A 231 -16.30 4.11 2.76
C PRO A 231 -15.93 2.84 1.98
N GLU A 232 -14.96 2.93 1.07
CA GLU A 232 -14.62 1.87 0.11
C GLU A 232 -13.42 1.01 0.54
N LEU A 233 -12.69 1.42 1.58
CA LEU A 233 -11.43 0.79 2.03
C LEU A 233 -11.47 0.42 3.53
N VAL A 234 -12.68 0.29 4.05
CA VAL A 234 -12.96 -0.17 5.41
C VAL A 234 -13.95 -1.32 5.32
N GLU A 235 -13.65 -2.41 6.00
CA GLU A 235 -14.52 -3.57 6.09
C GLU A 235 -14.88 -3.80 7.56
N ILE A 236 -16.17 -3.99 7.84
CA ILE A 236 -16.68 -4.36 9.17
C ILE A 236 -17.28 -5.77 9.07
N ARG A 237 -16.84 -6.67 9.96
CA ARG A 237 -17.35 -8.05 10.06
C ARG A 237 -17.76 -8.43 11.48
N GLY A 238 -18.61 -9.44 11.59
CA GLY A 238 -19.18 -9.91 12.86
C GLY A 238 -20.07 -8.85 13.51
N GLY A 239 -20.38 -9.00 14.79
CA GLY A 239 -20.73 -7.82 15.58
C GLY A 239 -21.84 -7.98 16.61
N SER A 240 -21.51 -8.58 17.75
CA SER A 240 -22.27 -8.36 18.97
C SER A 240 -21.33 -8.11 20.16
N GLY A 241 -21.81 -7.39 21.17
CA GLY A 241 -21.07 -7.16 22.42
C GLY A 241 -20.33 -5.83 22.55
N GLU A 242 -19.53 -5.74 23.61
CA GLU A 242 -18.88 -4.50 24.09
C GLU A 242 -17.37 -4.44 23.78
N LEU A 243 -16.83 -5.48 23.14
CA LEU A 243 -15.43 -5.59 22.72
C LEU A 243 -15.37 -5.58 21.20
N GLY A 244 -14.59 -4.68 20.60
CA GLY A 244 -14.27 -4.70 19.17
C GLY A 244 -12.79 -4.93 18.88
N ILE A 245 -12.48 -5.20 17.62
CA ILE A 245 -11.09 -5.34 17.13
C ILE A 245 -10.87 -4.39 15.96
N ILE A 246 -9.74 -3.68 15.94
CA ILE A 246 -9.28 -2.93 14.75
C ILE A 246 -7.96 -3.55 14.28
N THR A 247 -7.83 -3.77 12.97
CA THR A 247 -6.66 -4.43 12.39
C THR A 247 -6.43 -3.99 10.94
N SER A 248 -5.24 -4.26 10.39
CA SER A 248 -4.90 -4.03 8.99
C SER A 248 -3.96 -5.12 8.46
N GLY A 249 -3.77 -5.15 7.14
CA GLY A 249 -2.80 -6.05 6.50
C GLY A 249 -3.03 -7.53 6.87
N VAL A 250 -1.97 -8.31 6.99
CA VAL A 250 -2.08 -9.75 7.29
C VAL A 250 -2.63 -10.07 8.68
N ALA A 251 -2.48 -9.14 9.64
CA ALA A 251 -3.00 -9.30 11.00
C ALA A 251 -4.51 -9.57 11.02
N TYR A 252 -5.25 -9.05 10.04
CA TYR A 252 -6.66 -9.36 9.82
C TYR A 252 -6.92 -10.87 9.70
N THR A 253 -6.08 -11.60 8.97
CA THR A 253 -6.25 -13.04 8.79
C THR A 253 -6.05 -13.81 10.10
N TYR A 254 -5.07 -13.39 10.91
CA TYR A 254 -4.83 -13.95 12.24
C TYR A 254 -6.01 -13.67 13.18
N VAL A 255 -6.57 -12.47 13.15
CA VAL A 255 -7.76 -12.10 13.92
C VAL A 255 -8.95 -12.99 13.56
N LEU A 256 -9.21 -13.20 12.26
CA LEU A 256 -10.32 -14.04 11.82
C LEU A 256 -10.14 -15.51 12.25
N GLU A 257 -8.92 -16.03 12.18
CA GLU A 257 -8.60 -17.38 12.60
C GLU A 257 -8.76 -17.54 14.12
N ALA A 258 -8.21 -16.63 14.91
CA ALA A 258 -8.31 -16.63 16.37
C ALA A 258 -9.76 -16.49 16.83
N ALA A 259 -10.52 -15.55 16.27
CA ALA A 259 -11.93 -15.36 16.60
C ALA A 259 -12.75 -16.62 16.32
N ARG A 260 -12.50 -17.28 15.17
CA ARG A 260 -13.16 -18.56 14.84
C ARG A 260 -12.76 -19.67 15.81
N ALA A 261 -11.48 -19.82 16.10
CA ALA A 261 -10.97 -20.87 17.00
C ALA A 261 -11.53 -20.73 18.43
N MET A 262 -11.76 -19.49 18.88
CA MET A 262 -12.33 -19.18 20.18
C MET A 262 -13.86 -19.12 20.20
N GLY A 263 -14.53 -19.23 19.04
CA GLY A 263 -15.99 -19.08 18.94
C GLY A 263 -16.48 -17.66 19.30
N LEU A 264 -15.67 -16.64 19.07
CA LEU A 264 -16.00 -15.25 19.36
C LEU A 264 -16.72 -14.57 18.18
N ASP A 265 -17.89 -14.00 18.44
CA ASP A 265 -18.59 -13.10 17.52
C ASP A 265 -18.41 -11.65 17.97
N VAL A 266 -17.25 -11.07 17.67
CA VAL A 266 -16.91 -9.68 18.00
C VAL A 266 -16.90 -8.82 16.72
N PRO A 267 -17.30 -7.53 16.80
CA PRO A 267 -17.13 -6.61 15.68
C PRO A 267 -15.65 -6.42 15.36
N ILE A 268 -15.28 -6.60 14.08
CA ILE A 268 -13.92 -6.45 13.57
C ILE A 268 -13.93 -5.39 12.47
N LEU A 269 -13.16 -4.32 12.68
CA LEU A 269 -12.86 -3.28 11.70
C LEU A 269 -11.51 -3.57 11.04
N LYS A 270 -11.54 -3.88 9.75
CA LYS A 270 -10.35 -3.97 8.92
C LYS A 270 -10.13 -2.64 8.18
N LEU A 271 -8.93 -2.10 8.33
CA LEU A 271 -8.45 -0.94 7.60
C LEU A 271 -7.58 -1.40 6.41
N THR A 272 -8.06 -1.18 5.19
CA THR A 272 -7.27 -1.46 3.97
C THR A 272 -6.42 -0.26 3.55
N MET A 273 -6.82 0.95 3.94
CA MET A 273 -6.00 2.16 3.82
C MET A 273 -5.61 2.64 5.23
N THR A 274 -4.31 2.76 5.49
CA THR A 274 -3.79 3.13 6.82
C THR A 274 -2.99 4.43 6.83
N ASN A 275 -2.86 5.09 5.67
CA ASN A 275 -2.55 6.51 5.58
C ASN A 275 -3.24 7.12 4.35
N PRO A 276 -3.98 8.24 4.47
CA PRO A 276 -4.52 8.76 5.74
C PRO A 276 -5.46 7.74 6.40
N LEU A 277 -5.63 7.83 7.72
CA LEU A 277 -6.59 6.98 8.44
C LEU A 277 -8.00 7.59 8.38
N PRO A 278 -9.06 6.78 8.20
CA PRO A 278 -10.43 7.27 8.12
C PRO A 278 -10.99 7.58 9.52
N ALA A 279 -10.71 8.79 10.03
CA ALA A 279 -10.99 9.14 11.44
C ALA A 279 -12.48 9.12 11.78
N GLU A 280 -13.33 9.57 10.87
CA GLU A 280 -14.80 9.46 10.99
C GLU A 280 -15.20 8.00 11.23
N ARG A 281 -14.87 7.10 10.29
CA ARG A 281 -15.28 5.68 10.33
C ARG A 281 -14.74 4.93 11.54
N ILE A 282 -13.51 5.22 11.95
CA ILE A 282 -12.94 4.68 13.19
C ILE A 282 -13.79 5.15 14.38
N GLY A 283 -14.05 6.45 14.50
CA GLY A 283 -14.91 7.00 15.55
C GLY A 283 -16.30 6.38 15.58
N GLU A 284 -16.91 6.16 14.40
CA GLU A 284 -18.22 5.50 14.31
C GLU A 284 -18.19 4.06 14.82
N PHE A 285 -17.14 3.31 14.48
CA PHE A 285 -16.94 1.94 14.94
C PHE A 285 -16.73 1.86 16.47
N LEU A 286 -16.05 2.84 17.05
CA LEU A 286 -15.84 2.90 18.50
C LEU A 286 -17.14 3.18 19.28
N ARG A 287 -18.19 3.75 18.64
CA ARG A 287 -19.45 4.08 19.33
C ARG A 287 -20.13 2.82 19.85
N GLY A 288 -20.41 2.80 21.16
CA GLY A 288 -21.11 1.70 21.82
C GLY A 288 -20.22 0.55 22.30
N LEU A 289 -18.92 0.58 21.99
CA LEU A 289 -17.95 -0.35 22.55
C LEU A 289 -17.47 0.16 23.92
N LYS A 290 -17.10 -0.77 24.82
CA LYS A 290 -16.37 -0.43 26.05
C LYS A 290 -14.87 -0.60 25.87
N ARG A 291 -14.45 -1.59 25.08
CA ARG A 291 -13.06 -1.95 24.83
C ARG A 291 -12.82 -2.20 23.36
N VAL A 292 -11.64 -1.83 22.87
CA VAL A 292 -11.16 -2.19 21.54
C VAL A 292 -9.74 -2.72 21.61
N LEU A 293 -9.51 -3.87 20.98
CA LEU A 293 -8.18 -4.44 20.81
C LEU A 293 -7.64 -4.07 19.43
N ILE A 294 -6.43 -3.51 19.38
CA ILE A 294 -5.72 -3.19 18.15
C ILE A 294 -4.75 -4.30 17.85
N VAL A 295 -4.91 -4.96 16.70
CA VAL A 295 -4.04 -6.07 16.27
C VAL A 295 -3.30 -5.67 15.01
N GLU A 296 -1.99 -5.47 15.12
CA GLU A 296 -1.11 -5.00 14.04
C GLU A 296 0.30 -5.63 14.11
N GLU A 297 0.98 -5.70 12.95
CA GLU A 297 2.38 -6.15 12.87
C GLU A 297 3.32 -4.96 13.08
N LEU A 298 4.53 -5.22 13.61
CA LEU A 298 5.58 -4.23 13.91
C LEU A 298 5.18 -3.23 15.02
N ASP A 299 5.17 -1.93 14.75
CA ASP A 299 5.03 -0.88 15.76
C ASP A 299 3.55 -0.68 16.14
N PRO A 300 3.24 -0.09 17.32
CA PRO A 300 1.87 0.28 17.74
C PRO A 300 1.29 1.47 16.94
N TYR A 301 1.48 1.49 15.62
CA TYR A 301 1.11 2.58 14.72
C TYR A 301 -0.39 2.88 14.70
N LEU A 302 -1.22 1.84 14.53
CA LEU A 302 -2.67 1.98 14.59
C LEU A 302 -3.11 2.26 16.01
N GLU A 303 -2.49 1.63 17.01
CA GLU A 303 -2.85 1.80 18.41
C GLU A 303 -2.73 3.27 18.84
N GLU A 304 -1.59 3.90 18.58
CA GLU A 304 -1.34 5.30 18.91
C GLU A 304 -2.32 6.24 18.20
N ARG A 305 -2.57 6.00 16.90
CA ARG A 305 -3.45 6.85 16.09
C ARG A 305 -4.92 6.68 16.43
N VAL A 306 -5.36 5.45 16.71
CA VAL A 306 -6.72 5.18 17.18
C VAL A 306 -6.93 5.80 18.55
N LYS A 307 -5.95 5.74 19.47
CA LYS A 307 -6.04 6.47 20.75
C LYS A 307 -6.22 7.97 20.54
N ALA A 308 -5.49 8.57 19.60
CA ALA A 308 -5.65 9.99 19.26
C ALA A 308 -7.07 10.29 18.73
N ILE A 309 -7.60 9.47 17.82
CA ILE A 309 -8.98 9.61 17.30
C ILE A 309 -10.03 9.40 18.39
N ALA A 310 -9.83 8.39 19.24
CA ALA A 310 -10.74 8.03 20.33
C ALA A 310 -10.87 9.16 21.34
N LYS A 311 -9.78 9.89 21.63
CA LYS A 311 -9.82 11.06 22.53
C LYS A 311 -10.91 12.07 22.15
N ASP A 312 -11.07 12.33 20.85
CA ASP A 312 -12.02 13.33 20.37
C ASP A 312 -13.41 12.75 20.08
N ARG A 313 -13.50 11.45 19.76
CA ARG A 313 -14.73 10.82 19.23
C ARG A 313 -15.40 9.81 20.16
N ALA A 314 -14.62 9.13 21.01
CA ALA A 314 -15.07 8.06 21.88
C ALA A 314 -14.19 7.94 23.14
N PRO A 315 -14.10 9.01 23.97
CA PRO A 315 -13.07 9.12 25.03
C PRO A 315 -13.19 8.09 26.15
N ASN A 316 -14.34 7.42 26.27
CA ASN A 316 -14.61 6.43 27.30
C ASN A 316 -14.26 4.99 26.86
N VAL A 317 -13.85 4.79 25.61
CA VAL A 317 -13.47 3.46 25.10
C VAL A 317 -12.03 3.16 25.50
N GLU A 318 -11.83 2.04 26.18
CA GLU A 318 -10.50 1.56 26.52
C GLU A 318 -9.84 0.92 25.27
N ILE A 319 -8.71 1.49 24.83
CA ILE A 319 -7.93 0.98 23.69
C ILE A 319 -6.76 0.14 24.20
N LEU A 320 -6.79 -1.14 23.83
CA LEU A 320 -5.81 -2.18 24.17
C LEU A 320 -4.97 -2.52 22.94
N GLY A 321 -3.71 -2.87 23.13
CA GLY A 321 -2.82 -3.29 22.04
C GLY A 321 -1.46 -3.74 22.54
N LYS A 322 -0.42 -3.44 21.76
CA LYS A 322 0.96 -3.84 22.02
C LYS A 322 1.57 -3.07 23.18
N ALA A 323 1.17 -1.81 23.41
CA ALA A 323 1.74 -0.99 24.49
C ALA A 323 1.49 -1.59 25.89
N GLN A 324 0.44 -2.40 26.05
CA GLN A 324 0.13 -3.11 27.29
C GLN A 324 0.69 -4.56 27.33
N GLY A 325 1.46 -4.98 26.32
CA GLY A 325 2.06 -6.32 26.24
C GLY A 325 1.05 -7.45 25.98
N LEU A 326 -0.12 -7.13 25.40
CA LEU A 326 -1.18 -8.10 25.13
C LEU A 326 -0.98 -8.88 23.82
N LEU A 327 -0.06 -8.43 22.96
CA LEU A 327 0.16 -8.92 21.60
C LEU A 327 1.65 -8.87 21.22
#